data_AF-A0A433JED2-F1
#
_entry.id   AF-A0A433JED2-F1
#
_cell.length_a   1.000
_cell.length_b   1.000
_cell.length_c   1.000
_cell.angle_alpha   90.00
_cell.angle_beta   90.00
_cell.angle_gamma   90.00
#
_symmetry.space_group_name_H-M   'P 1'
#
loop_
_entity.id
_entity.type
_entity.pdbx_description
1 polymer ?
#
loop_
_entity_poly.entity_id
_entity_poly.type
_entity_poly.pdbx_seq_one_letter_code
_entity_poly.pdbx_strand_id
1 'polypeptide(L)'
;MSMAGTDLFELSRGVLDVASKKVSLIEDITRRTKMLAMNALIEAARAGDAGRGFAVVANEVSEISTQVNSITKELRSEIVARVDHLTTTGSAMVQEMHGKRLADLSLNMIEIIDRNLYERSCDVRWWATDSAVVDCAVSPTEEARRHASHRLGVILESYTVYLDLWIADASGNVIANGRPDRYRHARGANVSDELWFRQAMATRDGGEFTVGDVARNNKLDDRVVATYATAIRQGGEANGAPVGVLGIFFDWEPQAAAVVQGVRLEENERERSRCLLLDARHRVIASSDGRGILSETVPLRRGGDAMGFYADPQGKLVGYALTPGYETYKGLGWYGVIVQDR
;
A
#
# COMPACT_ATOMS: atom_id res chain seq x y z
N MET A 1 1.77 11.25 -14.90
CA MET A 1 1.92 12.57 -14.25
C MET A 1 0.61 13.31 -14.45
N SER A 2 -0.03 13.82 -13.38
CA SER A 2 -1.25 14.60 -13.56
C SER A 2 -0.94 15.85 -14.42
N MET A 3 -1.87 16.25 -15.28
CA MET A 3 -1.70 17.43 -16.16
C MET A 3 -1.22 18.66 -15.38
N ALA A 4 -1.72 18.86 -14.16
CA ALA A 4 -1.36 20.00 -13.30
C ALA A 4 0.12 20.04 -12.87
N GLY A 5 0.78 18.88 -12.68
CA GLY A 5 2.20 18.85 -12.33
C GLY A 5 3.08 19.26 -13.50
N THR A 6 2.74 18.79 -14.70
CA THR A 6 3.44 19.13 -15.95
C THR A 6 3.28 20.61 -16.27
N ASP A 7 2.06 21.15 -16.09
CA ASP A 7 1.76 22.57 -16.31
C ASP A 7 2.58 23.51 -15.42
N LEU A 8 2.81 23.13 -14.15
CA LEU A 8 3.63 23.95 -13.23
C LEU A 8 5.09 24.05 -13.71
N PHE A 9 5.67 22.93 -14.17
CA PHE A 9 7.05 22.92 -14.66
C PHE A 9 7.19 23.66 -15.99
N GLU A 10 6.22 23.52 -16.89
CA GLU A 10 6.19 24.27 -18.14
C GLU A 10 6.03 25.77 -17.90
N LEU A 11 5.12 26.18 -17.01
CA LEU A 11 4.93 27.58 -16.64
C LEU A 11 6.21 28.16 -16.02
N SER A 12 6.85 27.42 -15.10
CA SER A 12 8.09 27.85 -14.45
C SER A 12 9.22 28.07 -15.46
N ARG A 13 9.38 27.17 -16.44
CA ARG A 13 10.33 27.35 -17.56
C ARG A 13 9.96 28.54 -18.44
N GLY A 14 8.68 28.72 -18.74
CA GLY A 14 8.19 29.86 -19.52
C GLY A 14 8.50 31.20 -18.84
N VAL A 15 8.29 31.30 -17.52
CA VAL A 15 8.65 32.48 -16.72
C VAL A 15 10.14 32.77 -16.79
N LEU A 16 10.99 31.74 -16.64
CA LEU A 16 12.44 31.90 -16.71
C LEU A 16 12.91 32.40 -18.09
N ASP A 17 12.36 31.84 -19.17
CA ASP A 17 12.70 32.24 -20.54
C ASP A 17 12.31 33.69 -20.82
N VAL A 18 11.06 34.07 -20.49
CA VAL A 18 10.58 35.44 -20.67
C VAL A 18 11.40 36.43 -19.84
N ALA A 19 11.62 36.13 -18.57
CA ALA A 19 12.41 36.98 -17.68
C ALA A 19 13.85 37.15 -18.19
N SER A 20 14.51 36.05 -18.57
CA SER A 20 15.89 36.07 -19.08
C SER A 20 16.00 36.90 -20.35
N LYS A 21 15.03 36.79 -21.27
CA LYS A 21 14.98 37.62 -22.49
C LYS A 21 14.81 39.11 -22.18
N LYS A 22 13.94 39.47 -21.22
CA LYS A 22 13.71 40.87 -20.84
C LYS A 22 14.91 41.48 -20.12
N VAL A 23 15.54 40.73 -19.21
CA VAL A 23 16.79 41.12 -18.54
C VAL A 23 17.90 41.37 -19.57
N SER A 24 18.10 40.45 -20.52
CA SER A 24 19.10 40.62 -21.59
C SER A 24 18.85 41.87 -22.43
N LEU A 25 17.59 42.18 -22.73
CA LEU A 25 17.22 43.40 -23.46
C LEU A 25 17.55 44.67 -22.66
N ILE A 26 17.31 44.67 -21.34
CA ILE A 26 17.65 45.78 -20.46
C ILE A 26 19.18 45.96 -20.40
N GLU A 27 19.96 44.88 -20.28
CA GLU A 27 21.42 44.93 -20.30
C GLU A 27 21.93 45.55 -21.62
N ASP A 28 21.34 45.19 -22.75
CA ASP A 28 21.72 45.73 -24.06
C ASP A 28 21.37 47.20 -24.23
N ILE A 29 20.17 47.62 -23.79
CA ILE A 29 19.77 49.03 -23.77
C ILE A 29 20.73 49.82 -22.87
N THR A 30 20.98 49.33 -21.67
CA THR A 30 21.84 49.99 -20.67
C THR A 30 23.29 50.11 -21.16
N ARG A 31 23.81 49.10 -21.86
CA ARG A 31 25.12 49.14 -22.51
C ARG A 31 25.20 50.22 -23.58
N ARG A 32 24.16 50.34 -24.43
CA ARG A 32 24.08 51.39 -25.47
C ARG A 32 23.98 52.78 -24.84
N THR A 33 23.16 52.94 -23.80
CA THR A 33 23.03 54.20 -23.05
C THR A 33 24.36 54.62 -22.42
N LYS A 34 25.11 53.67 -21.82
CA LYS A 34 26.44 53.93 -21.27
C LYS A 34 27.44 54.38 -22.34
N MET A 35 27.42 53.75 -23.52
CA MET A 35 28.27 54.18 -24.64
C MET A 35 27.90 55.58 -25.15
N LEU A 36 26.60 55.90 -25.24
CA LEU A 36 26.14 57.24 -25.61
C LEU A 36 26.61 58.30 -24.62
N ALA A 37 26.49 58.02 -23.32
CA ALA A 37 26.99 58.89 -22.25
C ALA A 37 28.51 59.08 -22.34
N MET A 38 29.27 58.00 -22.60
CA MET A 38 30.72 58.08 -22.78
C MET A 38 31.12 58.91 -24.00
N ASN A 39 30.41 58.76 -25.12
CA ASN A 39 30.63 59.57 -26.31
C ASN A 39 30.31 61.06 -26.04
N ALA A 40 29.24 61.34 -25.28
CA ALA A 40 28.91 62.70 -24.87
C ALA A 40 29.96 63.31 -23.94
N LEU A 41 30.57 62.52 -23.04
CA LEU A 41 31.70 62.97 -22.21
C LEU A 41 32.92 63.34 -23.05
N ILE A 42 33.24 62.55 -24.07
CA ILE A 42 34.35 62.84 -25.00
C ILE A 42 34.09 64.16 -25.73
N GLU A 43 32.89 64.36 -26.27
CA GLU A 43 32.56 65.57 -27.01
C GLU A 43 32.50 66.81 -26.10
N ALA A 44 32.00 66.65 -24.87
CA ALA A 44 32.01 67.70 -23.85
C ALA A 44 33.44 68.12 -23.47
N ALA A 45 34.38 67.17 -23.35
CA ALA A 45 35.79 67.47 -23.12
C ALA A 45 36.42 68.19 -24.32
N ARG A 46 36.01 67.83 -25.54
CA ARG A 46 36.49 68.45 -26.80
C ARG A 46 36.01 69.90 -26.95
N ALA A 47 34.81 70.21 -26.47
CA ALA A 47 34.22 71.55 -26.46
C ALA A 47 34.79 72.47 -25.35
N GLY A 48 35.65 71.96 -24.46
CA GLY A 48 36.28 72.75 -23.40
C GLY A 48 35.26 73.39 -22.44
N ASP A 49 35.41 74.68 -22.17
CA ASP A 49 34.55 75.40 -21.21
C ASP A 49 33.06 75.42 -21.58
N ALA A 50 32.75 75.36 -22.88
CA ALA A 50 31.38 75.31 -23.39
C ALA A 50 30.69 73.95 -23.15
N GLY A 51 31.46 72.88 -22.94
CA GLY A 51 30.97 71.52 -22.74
C GLY A 51 30.68 71.14 -21.29
N ARG A 52 31.02 71.98 -20.30
CA ARG A 52 30.92 71.63 -18.86
C ARG A 52 29.53 71.16 -18.42
N GLY A 53 28.46 71.82 -18.87
CA GLY A 53 27.09 71.41 -18.55
C GLY A 53 26.71 70.04 -19.13
N PHE A 54 27.16 69.76 -20.36
CA PHE A 54 26.97 68.45 -21.01
C PHE A 54 27.76 67.34 -20.32
N ALA A 55 28.97 67.63 -19.82
CA ALA A 55 29.79 66.66 -19.08
C ALA A 55 29.09 66.18 -17.78
N VAL A 56 28.43 67.09 -17.05
CA VAL A 56 27.68 66.74 -15.83
C VAL A 56 26.55 65.77 -16.14
N VAL A 57 25.73 66.09 -17.16
CA VAL A 57 24.61 65.22 -17.57
C VAL A 57 25.12 63.86 -18.05
N ALA A 58 26.20 63.84 -18.83
CA ALA A 58 26.76 62.60 -19.35
C ALA A 58 27.36 61.71 -18.24
N ASN A 59 27.96 62.28 -17.20
CA ASN A 59 28.38 61.53 -16.01
C ASN A 59 27.19 60.91 -15.28
N GLU A 60 26.13 61.68 -15.01
CA GLU A 60 24.91 61.20 -14.35
C GLU A 60 24.30 60.00 -15.11
N VAL A 61 24.20 60.10 -16.45
CA VAL A 61 23.68 59.01 -17.29
C VAL A 61 24.57 57.76 -17.24
N SER A 62 25.90 57.93 -17.14
CA SER A 62 26.86 56.83 -17.00
C SER A 62 26.73 56.12 -15.64
N GLU A 63 26.51 56.89 -14.57
CA GLU A 63 26.26 56.38 -13.23
C GLU A 63 24.94 55.60 -13.17
N ILE A 64 23.85 56.18 -13.65
CA ILE A 64 22.54 55.52 -13.77
C ILE A 64 22.69 54.21 -14.57
N SER A 65 23.39 54.24 -15.71
CA SER A 65 23.60 53.03 -16.52
C SER A 65 24.41 51.95 -15.78
N THR A 66 25.32 52.35 -14.89
CA THR A 66 26.09 51.40 -14.08
C THR A 66 25.21 50.79 -12.99
N GLN A 67 24.36 51.59 -12.34
CA GLN A 67 23.39 51.13 -11.35
C GLN A 67 22.34 50.20 -11.95
N VAL A 68 21.76 50.54 -13.11
CA VAL A 68 20.80 49.69 -13.83
C VAL A 68 21.43 48.35 -14.21
N ASN A 69 22.70 48.33 -14.66
CA ASN A 69 23.41 47.09 -14.94
C ASN A 69 23.59 46.22 -13.68
N SER A 70 23.87 46.82 -12.52
CA SER A 70 23.97 46.07 -11.25
C SER A 70 22.63 45.44 -10.89
N ILE A 71 21.56 46.24 -10.88
CA ILE A 71 20.20 45.79 -10.57
C ILE A 71 19.76 44.68 -11.53
N THR A 72 20.09 44.81 -12.82
CA THR A 72 19.71 43.81 -13.84
C THR A 72 20.44 42.48 -13.62
N LYS A 73 21.71 42.51 -13.20
CA LYS A 73 22.47 41.30 -12.84
C LYS A 73 21.92 40.63 -11.58
N GLU A 74 21.62 41.42 -10.55
CA GLU A 74 21.00 40.94 -9.31
C GLU A 74 19.64 40.30 -9.61
N LEU A 75 18.79 40.98 -10.39
CA LEU A 75 17.49 40.47 -10.83
C LEU A 75 17.63 39.14 -11.58
N ARG A 76 18.61 39.01 -12.50
CA ARG A 76 18.88 37.76 -13.20
C ARG A 76 19.20 36.62 -12.23
N SER A 77 20.09 36.88 -11.28
CA SER A 77 20.52 35.89 -10.28
C SER A 77 19.36 35.46 -9.40
N GLU A 78 18.55 36.41 -8.93
CA GLU A 78 17.38 36.12 -8.10
C GLU A 78 16.33 35.30 -8.85
N ILE A 79 16.03 35.64 -10.10
CA ILE A 79 15.03 34.92 -10.91
C ILE A 79 15.45 33.47 -11.11
N VAL A 80 16.71 33.22 -11.48
CA VAL A 80 17.25 31.86 -11.66
C VAL A 80 17.11 31.08 -10.34
N ALA A 81 17.60 31.65 -9.24
CA ALA A 81 17.55 30.99 -7.92
C ALA A 81 16.11 30.68 -7.47
N ARG A 82 15.15 31.60 -7.69
CA ARG A 82 13.74 31.41 -7.33
C ARG A 82 13.07 30.34 -8.19
N VAL A 83 13.35 30.30 -9.49
CA VAL A 83 12.82 29.25 -10.39
C VAL A 83 13.40 27.88 -10.03
N ASP A 84 14.69 27.78 -9.76
CA ASP A 84 15.33 26.52 -9.33
C ASP A 84 14.73 26.02 -8.00
N HIS A 85 14.48 26.93 -7.07
CA HIS A 85 13.81 26.61 -5.80
C HIS A 85 12.35 26.14 -6.02
N LEU A 86 11.61 26.78 -6.92
CA LEU A 86 10.23 26.39 -7.28
C LEU A 86 10.18 25.00 -7.92
N THR A 87 11.09 24.71 -8.86
CA THR A 87 11.14 23.40 -9.52
C THR A 87 11.54 22.29 -8.57
N THR A 88 12.48 22.54 -7.66
CA THR A 88 12.90 21.58 -6.63
C THR A 88 11.76 21.29 -5.66
N THR A 89 11.14 22.33 -5.11
CA THR A 89 10.00 22.21 -4.18
C THR A 89 8.80 21.54 -4.85
N GLY A 90 8.48 21.92 -6.08
CA GLY A 90 7.38 21.32 -6.86
C GLY A 90 7.61 19.83 -7.11
N SER A 91 8.84 19.44 -7.46
CA SER A 91 9.19 18.03 -7.67
C SER A 91 9.06 17.21 -6.38
N ALA A 92 9.52 17.77 -5.26
CA ALA A 92 9.39 17.13 -3.94
C ALA A 92 7.91 16.94 -3.55
N MET A 93 7.07 17.98 -3.73
CA MET A 93 5.62 17.89 -3.47
C MET A 93 4.93 16.83 -4.32
N VAL A 94 5.25 16.76 -5.61
CA VAL A 94 4.67 15.74 -6.50
C VAL A 94 5.07 14.33 -6.03
N GLN A 95 6.35 14.09 -5.72
CA GLN A 95 6.81 12.81 -5.20
C GLN A 95 6.14 12.44 -3.87
N GLU A 96 6.01 13.39 -2.95
CA GLU A 96 5.35 13.19 -1.66
C GLU A 96 3.86 12.86 -1.83
N MET A 97 3.15 13.58 -2.70
CA MET A 97 1.74 13.33 -3.00
C MET A 97 1.54 11.95 -3.63
N HIS A 98 2.39 11.55 -4.57
CA HIS A 98 2.34 10.20 -5.15
C HIS A 98 2.61 9.13 -4.08
N GLY A 99 3.60 9.34 -3.22
CA GLY A 99 3.95 8.42 -2.15
C GLY A 99 2.82 8.24 -1.13
N LYS A 100 2.24 9.34 -0.64
CA LYS A 100 1.08 9.33 0.26
C LYS A 100 -0.10 8.60 -0.36
N ARG A 101 -0.41 8.86 -1.63
CA ARG A 101 -1.49 8.18 -2.33
C ARG A 101 -1.26 6.66 -2.41
N LEU A 102 -0.03 6.20 -2.68
CA LEU A 102 0.27 4.76 -2.69
C LEU A 102 0.13 4.15 -1.29
N ALA A 103 0.53 4.87 -0.24
CA ALA A 103 0.30 4.44 1.14
C ALA A 103 -1.21 4.33 1.42
N ASP A 104 -2.01 5.33 1.05
CA ASP A 104 -3.48 5.34 1.24
C ASP A 104 -4.15 4.17 0.50
N LEU A 105 -3.75 3.92 -0.75
CA LEU A 105 -4.25 2.78 -1.51
C LEU A 105 -3.82 1.44 -0.87
N SER A 106 -2.63 1.38 -0.28
CA SER A 106 -2.15 0.22 0.48
C SER A 106 -2.96 -0.03 1.74
N LEU A 107 -3.35 1.03 2.45
CA LEU A 107 -4.23 0.95 3.61
C LEU A 107 -5.61 0.43 3.22
N ASN A 108 -6.22 1.00 2.18
CA ASN A 108 -7.52 0.54 1.69
C ASN A 108 -7.51 -0.96 1.33
N MET A 109 -6.43 -1.47 0.72
CA MET A 109 -6.32 -2.91 0.44
C MET A 109 -6.36 -3.75 1.71
N ILE A 110 -5.53 -3.41 2.71
CA ILE A 110 -5.41 -4.25 3.90
C ILE A 110 -6.65 -4.14 4.79
N GLU A 111 -7.33 -3.00 4.82
CA GLU A 111 -8.61 -2.83 5.51
C GLU A 111 -9.73 -3.72 4.94
N ILE A 112 -9.81 -3.86 3.61
CA ILE A 112 -10.79 -4.76 2.98
C ILE A 112 -10.52 -6.21 3.41
N ILE A 113 -9.26 -6.61 3.50
CA ILE A 113 -8.88 -7.94 3.98
C ILE A 113 -9.28 -8.11 5.45
N ASP A 114 -8.94 -7.18 6.33
CA ASP A 114 -9.30 -7.27 7.75
C ASP A 114 -10.81 -7.41 7.96
N ARG A 115 -11.61 -6.63 7.22
CA ARG A 115 -13.06 -6.73 7.29
C ARG A 115 -13.58 -8.09 6.81
N ASN A 116 -13.04 -8.59 5.70
CA ASN A 116 -13.42 -9.92 5.18
C ASN A 116 -13.03 -11.06 6.14
N LEU A 117 -11.92 -10.88 6.86
CA LEU A 117 -11.36 -11.84 7.80
C LEU A 117 -12.00 -11.79 9.19
N TYR A 118 -12.53 -10.64 9.59
CA TYR A 118 -13.26 -10.46 10.86
C TYR A 118 -14.43 -11.44 10.99
N GLU A 119 -15.27 -11.53 9.95
CA GLU A 119 -16.44 -12.40 9.94
C GLU A 119 -16.07 -13.88 10.15
N ARG A 120 -14.94 -14.32 9.60
CA ARG A 120 -14.47 -15.72 9.69
C ARG A 120 -14.15 -16.11 11.14
N SER A 121 -13.71 -15.13 11.94
CA SER A 121 -13.50 -15.34 13.37
C SER A 121 -14.82 -15.65 14.10
N CYS A 122 -15.90 -14.97 13.73
CA CYS A 122 -17.22 -15.20 14.31
C CYS A 122 -17.80 -16.53 13.82
N ASP A 123 -17.67 -16.81 12.53
CA ASP A 123 -18.15 -18.03 11.89
C ASP A 123 -17.60 -19.29 12.60
N VAL A 124 -16.28 -19.36 12.82
CA VAL A 124 -15.66 -20.55 13.44
C VAL A 124 -16.12 -20.77 14.88
N ARG A 125 -16.27 -19.70 15.66
CA ARG A 125 -16.72 -19.80 17.07
C ARG A 125 -18.18 -20.18 17.18
N TRP A 126 -19.02 -19.62 16.31
CA TRP A 126 -20.44 -19.93 16.30
C TRP A 126 -20.71 -21.37 15.82
N TRP A 127 -20.06 -21.81 14.74
CA TRP A 127 -20.28 -23.16 14.24
C TRP A 127 -19.69 -24.25 15.14
N ALA A 128 -18.69 -23.92 15.97
CA ALA A 128 -18.16 -24.85 16.98
C ALA A 128 -19.17 -25.18 18.09
N THR A 129 -20.27 -24.43 18.21
CA THR A 129 -21.36 -24.71 19.17
C THR A 129 -22.58 -25.37 18.52
N ASP A 130 -22.60 -25.60 17.20
CA ASP A 130 -23.69 -26.33 16.54
C ASP A 130 -23.78 -27.76 17.11
N SER A 131 -24.98 -28.19 17.49
CA SER A 131 -25.17 -29.46 18.17
C SER A 131 -24.67 -30.65 17.35
N ALA A 132 -24.79 -30.62 16.03
CA ALA A 132 -24.27 -31.71 15.20
C ALA A 132 -22.74 -31.76 15.20
N VAL A 133 -22.07 -30.60 15.32
CA VAL A 133 -20.61 -30.51 15.44
C VAL A 133 -20.17 -31.04 16.80
N VAL A 134 -20.83 -30.60 17.88
CA VAL A 134 -20.52 -31.02 19.26
C VAL A 134 -20.78 -32.52 19.45
N ASP A 135 -21.95 -33.02 19.05
CA ASP A 135 -22.32 -34.43 19.21
C ASP A 135 -21.36 -35.36 18.46
N CYS A 136 -20.94 -34.95 17.25
CA CYS A 136 -19.96 -35.69 16.46
C CYS A 136 -18.58 -35.73 17.14
N ALA A 137 -18.13 -34.62 17.72
CA ALA A 137 -16.86 -34.57 18.44
C ALA A 137 -16.86 -35.39 19.73
N VAL A 138 -17.99 -35.40 20.47
CA VAL A 138 -18.12 -36.16 21.73
C VAL A 138 -18.31 -37.65 21.49
N SER A 139 -19.15 -38.03 20.52
CA SER A 139 -19.48 -39.43 20.22
C SER A 139 -19.52 -39.66 18.71
N PRO A 140 -18.37 -39.94 18.06
CA PRO A 140 -18.25 -40.00 16.61
C PRO A 140 -18.80 -41.31 16.03
N THR A 141 -20.08 -41.60 16.25
CA THR A 141 -20.80 -42.70 15.58
C THR A 141 -20.95 -42.40 14.08
N GLU A 142 -21.19 -43.43 13.25
CA GLU A 142 -21.38 -43.18 11.81
C GLU A 142 -22.64 -42.35 11.52
N GLU A 143 -23.65 -42.41 12.38
CA GLU A 143 -24.82 -41.54 12.29
C GLU A 143 -24.48 -40.08 12.63
N ALA A 144 -23.76 -39.84 13.74
CA ALA A 144 -23.32 -38.51 14.13
C ALA A 144 -22.42 -37.86 13.07
N ARG A 145 -21.48 -38.63 12.50
CA ARG A 145 -20.61 -38.15 11.40
C ARG A 145 -21.39 -37.77 10.15
N ARG A 146 -22.37 -38.58 9.74
CA ARG A 146 -23.23 -38.27 8.58
C ARG A 146 -24.08 -37.03 8.84
N HIS A 147 -24.68 -36.93 10.03
CA HIS A 147 -25.48 -35.77 10.41
C HIS A 147 -24.64 -34.49 10.43
N ALA A 148 -23.46 -34.52 11.06
CA ALA A 148 -22.52 -33.40 11.08
C ALA A 148 -22.07 -33.00 9.67
N SER A 149 -21.67 -33.97 8.83
CA SER A 149 -21.26 -33.69 7.44
C SER A 149 -22.39 -33.02 6.64
N HIS A 150 -23.63 -33.48 6.79
CA HIS A 150 -24.80 -32.85 6.17
C HIS A 150 -25.02 -31.42 6.67
N ARG A 151 -24.95 -31.19 7.98
CA ARG A 151 -25.10 -29.85 8.58
C ARG A 151 -24.02 -28.88 8.12
N LEU A 152 -22.76 -29.31 8.09
CA LEU A 152 -21.65 -28.54 7.52
C LEU A 152 -21.85 -28.25 6.02
N GLY A 153 -22.42 -29.20 5.26
CA GLY A 153 -22.81 -29.01 3.87
C GLY A 153 -23.83 -27.88 3.69
N VAL A 154 -24.88 -27.85 4.52
CA VAL A 154 -25.90 -26.78 4.50
C VAL A 154 -25.28 -25.41 4.79
N ILE A 155 -24.32 -25.33 5.73
CA ILE A 155 -23.56 -24.11 5.99
C ILE A 155 -22.79 -23.70 4.71
N LEU A 156 -22.09 -24.63 4.07
CA LEU A 156 -21.30 -24.39 2.87
C LEU A 156 -22.11 -23.99 1.62
N GLU A 157 -23.40 -24.29 1.58
CA GLU A 157 -24.32 -23.81 0.54
C GLU A 157 -24.66 -22.33 0.73
N SER A 158 -24.73 -21.87 1.98
CA SER A 158 -25.02 -20.47 2.32
C SER A 158 -23.76 -19.60 2.34
N TYR A 159 -22.62 -20.16 2.75
CA TYR A 159 -21.33 -19.48 2.89
C TYR A 159 -20.33 -19.99 1.85
N THR A 160 -20.47 -19.50 0.62
CA THR A 160 -19.74 -20.01 -0.56
C THR A 160 -18.24 -19.68 -0.58
N VAL A 161 -17.78 -18.80 0.31
CA VAL A 161 -16.37 -18.37 0.43
C VAL A 161 -15.47 -19.42 1.08
N TYR A 162 -16.04 -20.50 1.62
CA TYR A 162 -15.28 -21.59 2.23
C TYR A 162 -15.13 -22.77 1.26
N LEU A 163 -13.93 -23.34 1.25
CA LEU A 163 -13.67 -24.59 0.56
C LEU A 163 -14.32 -25.75 1.31
N ASP A 164 -14.07 -25.89 2.61
CA ASP A 164 -14.61 -26.95 3.45
C ASP A 164 -14.57 -26.56 4.93
N LEU A 165 -15.24 -27.34 5.78
CA LEU A 165 -15.20 -27.28 7.24
C LEU A 165 -14.89 -28.67 7.77
N TRP A 166 -13.93 -28.80 8.69
CA TRP A 166 -13.48 -30.08 9.24
C TRP A 166 -13.70 -30.14 10.74
N ILE A 167 -14.23 -31.28 11.20
CA ILE A 167 -14.28 -31.65 12.61
C ILE A 167 -13.13 -32.61 12.86
N ALA A 168 -12.20 -32.22 13.71
CA ALA A 168 -11.13 -33.09 14.20
C ALA A 168 -11.39 -33.49 15.66
N ASP A 169 -11.13 -34.74 15.99
CA ASP A 169 -11.14 -35.21 17.39
C ASP A 169 -9.98 -34.63 18.19
N ALA A 170 -9.96 -34.84 19.51
CA ALA A 170 -8.89 -34.36 20.40
C ALA A 170 -7.49 -34.92 20.07
N SER A 171 -7.40 -35.99 19.27
CA SER A 171 -6.15 -36.58 18.78
C SER A 171 -5.74 -36.03 17.40
N GLY A 172 -6.53 -35.12 16.83
CA GLY A 172 -6.28 -34.49 15.54
C GLY A 172 -6.73 -35.33 14.35
N ASN A 173 -7.52 -36.39 14.50
CA ASN A 173 -8.07 -37.10 13.34
C ASN A 173 -9.33 -36.39 12.84
N VAL A 174 -9.40 -36.10 11.55
CA VAL A 174 -10.59 -35.52 10.93
C VAL A 174 -11.68 -36.59 10.84
N ILE A 175 -12.73 -36.42 11.63
CA ILE A 175 -13.83 -37.38 11.77
C ILE A 175 -15.03 -37.07 10.87
N ALA A 176 -15.20 -35.82 10.46
CA ALA A 176 -16.24 -35.37 9.53
C ALA A 176 -15.80 -34.12 8.78
N ASN A 177 -16.32 -33.92 7.57
CA ASN A 177 -16.12 -32.70 6.78
C ASN A 177 -17.39 -32.33 5.99
N GLY A 178 -17.51 -31.08 5.56
CA GLY A 178 -18.73 -30.55 4.95
C GLY A 178 -18.94 -30.93 3.48
N ARG A 179 -17.88 -31.23 2.73
CA ARG A 179 -17.96 -31.69 1.33
C ARG A 179 -17.23 -33.04 1.13
N PRO A 180 -17.71 -34.13 1.76
CA PRO A 180 -17.04 -35.44 1.73
C PRO A 180 -16.96 -36.02 0.32
N ASP A 181 -17.90 -35.71 -0.58
CA ASP A 181 -17.89 -36.20 -1.96
C ASP A 181 -16.77 -35.58 -2.81
N ARG A 182 -16.43 -34.32 -2.51
CA ARG A 182 -15.37 -33.56 -3.21
C ARG A 182 -14.00 -33.81 -2.55
N TYR A 183 -13.89 -33.58 -1.24
CA TYR A 183 -12.63 -33.71 -0.50
C TYR A 183 -12.56 -35.03 0.25
N ARG A 184 -12.53 -36.13 -0.50
CA ARG A 184 -12.56 -37.50 0.03
C ARG A 184 -11.38 -37.85 0.95
N HIS A 185 -10.27 -37.15 0.77
CA HIS A 185 -9.04 -37.32 1.54
C HIS A 185 -8.99 -36.47 2.82
N ALA A 186 -10.00 -35.63 3.07
CA ALA A 186 -10.10 -34.87 4.31
C ALA A 186 -10.42 -35.79 5.49
N ARG A 187 -11.48 -36.61 5.38
CA ARG A 187 -11.85 -37.58 6.43
C ARG A 187 -10.73 -38.61 6.61
N GLY A 188 -10.32 -38.83 7.86
CA GLY A 188 -9.24 -39.73 8.23
C GLY A 188 -7.84 -39.12 8.15
N ALA A 189 -7.69 -37.87 7.67
CA ALA A 189 -6.45 -37.15 7.80
C ALA A 189 -6.13 -36.87 9.28
N ASN A 190 -4.85 -36.94 9.63
CA ASN A 190 -4.39 -36.44 10.93
C ASN A 190 -3.80 -35.04 10.77
N VAL A 191 -4.26 -34.11 11.61
CA VAL A 191 -3.87 -32.70 11.63
C VAL A 191 -3.23 -32.31 12.98
N SER A 192 -2.82 -33.28 13.80
CA SER A 192 -2.30 -33.02 15.14
C SER A 192 -1.01 -32.18 15.15
N ASP A 193 -0.20 -32.29 14.09
CA ASP A 193 1.04 -31.51 13.93
C ASP A 193 0.79 -30.07 13.44
N GLU A 194 -0.39 -29.81 12.87
CA GLU A 194 -0.74 -28.51 12.32
C GLU A 194 -0.78 -27.45 13.42
N LEU A 195 -0.21 -26.28 13.13
CA LEU A 195 -0.13 -25.21 14.12
C LEU A 195 -1.52 -24.72 14.54
N TRP A 196 -2.43 -24.56 13.58
CA TRP A 196 -3.80 -24.12 13.84
C TRP A 196 -4.57 -25.12 14.72
N PHE A 197 -4.32 -26.43 14.60
CA PHE A 197 -4.98 -27.43 15.44
C PHE A 197 -4.50 -27.33 16.89
N ARG A 198 -3.17 -27.34 17.09
CA ARG A 198 -2.56 -27.26 18.43
C ARG A 198 -2.95 -25.98 19.16
N GLN A 199 -2.98 -24.85 18.44
CA GLN A 199 -3.41 -23.57 19.01
C GLN A 199 -4.90 -23.54 19.31
N ALA A 200 -5.75 -24.12 18.45
CA ALA A 200 -7.19 -24.20 18.69
C ALA A 200 -7.52 -25.02 19.95
N MET A 201 -6.88 -26.18 20.13
CA MET A 201 -7.01 -27.00 21.34
C MET A 201 -6.54 -26.27 22.62
N ALA A 202 -5.62 -25.32 22.49
CA ALA A 202 -5.07 -24.55 23.59
C ALA A 202 -5.87 -23.27 23.93
N THR A 203 -6.95 -22.98 23.20
CA THR A 203 -7.81 -21.84 23.51
C THR A 203 -8.40 -21.95 24.93
N ARG A 204 -8.58 -20.82 25.60
CA ARG A 204 -9.03 -20.74 27.00
C ARG A 204 -10.53 -20.97 27.15
N ASP A 205 -11.32 -20.36 26.28
CA ASP A 205 -12.78 -20.45 26.26
C ASP A 205 -13.33 -20.38 24.82
N GLY A 206 -14.65 -20.47 24.65
CA GLY A 206 -15.33 -20.44 23.35
C GLY A 206 -15.33 -19.07 22.65
N GLY A 207 -14.87 -18.01 23.32
CA GLY A 207 -14.65 -16.70 22.73
C GLY A 207 -13.33 -16.59 21.96
N GLU A 208 -12.41 -17.52 22.16
CA GLU A 208 -11.12 -17.56 21.49
C GLU A 208 -11.14 -18.36 20.19
N PHE A 209 -10.18 -18.06 19.33
CA PHE A 209 -9.94 -18.73 18.05
C PHE A 209 -8.48 -18.53 17.66
N THR A 210 -8.04 -19.28 16.66
CA THR A 210 -6.74 -19.08 16.03
C THR A 210 -6.88 -18.96 14.52
N VAL A 211 -5.87 -18.35 13.91
CA VAL A 211 -5.73 -18.25 12.45
C VAL A 211 -4.38 -18.84 12.07
N GLY A 212 -4.41 -19.82 11.17
CA GLY A 212 -3.22 -20.39 10.56
C GLY A 212 -2.61 -19.46 9.52
N ASP A 213 -1.35 -19.74 9.17
CA ASP A 213 -0.70 -19.08 8.03
C ASP A 213 -1.50 -19.31 6.74
N VAL A 214 -1.49 -18.32 5.84
CA VAL A 214 -1.96 -18.53 4.47
C VAL A 214 -1.03 -19.55 3.80
N ALA A 215 -1.58 -20.69 3.41
CA ALA A 215 -0.81 -21.83 2.94
C ALA A 215 -1.58 -22.67 1.92
N ARG A 216 -0.85 -23.45 1.11
CA ARG A 216 -1.46 -24.48 0.24
C ARG A 216 -1.96 -25.64 1.09
N ASN A 217 -3.17 -26.10 0.81
CA ASN A 217 -3.74 -27.29 1.46
C ASN A 217 -3.89 -28.43 0.44
N ASN A 218 -3.04 -29.45 0.56
CA ASN A 218 -3.01 -30.58 -0.35
C ASN A 218 -4.26 -31.47 -0.33
N LYS A 219 -5.15 -31.31 0.66
CA LYS A 219 -6.42 -32.05 0.76
C LYS A 219 -7.62 -31.25 0.24
N LEU A 220 -7.40 -29.99 -0.14
CA LEU A 220 -8.41 -29.09 -0.68
C LEU A 220 -7.99 -28.63 -2.09
N ASP A 221 -7.73 -29.60 -2.98
CA ASP A 221 -7.32 -29.36 -4.38
C ASP A 221 -6.05 -28.50 -4.54
N ASP A 222 -5.12 -28.56 -3.57
CA ASP A 222 -3.90 -27.74 -3.50
C ASP A 222 -4.14 -26.21 -3.54
N ARG A 223 -5.37 -25.79 -3.19
CA ARG A 223 -5.76 -24.39 -3.11
C ARG A 223 -5.06 -23.71 -1.95
N VAL A 224 -4.79 -22.41 -2.10
CA VAL A 224 -4.32 -21.56 -1.00
C VAL A 224 -5.49 -21.20 -0.10
N VAL A 225 -5.32 -21.41 1.21
CA VAL A 225 -6.37 -21.18 2.22
C VAL A 225 -5.86 -20.31 3.36
N ALA A 226 -6.78 -19.57 3.97
CA ALA A 226 -6.61 -19.05 5.32
C ALA A 226 -7.44 -19.92 6.27
N THR A 227 -6.77 -20.61 7.20
CA THR A 227 -7.44 -21.54 8.12
C THR A 227 -7.80 -20.84 9.41
N TYR A 228 -9.08 -20.87 9.77
CA TYR A 228 -9.56 -20.44 11.08
C TYR A 228 -9.92 -21.67 11.89
N ALA A 229 -9.57 -21.68 13.17
CA ALA A 229 -9.86 -22.82 14.01
C ALA A 229 -10.21 -22.42 15.44
N THR A 230 -11.05 -23.22 16.10
CA THR A 230 -11.29 -23.11 17.54
C THR A 230 -11.65 -24.47 18.14
N ALA A 231 -11.52 -24.58 19.46
CA ALA A 231 -11.91 -25.79 20.17
C ALA A 231 -13.43 -25.99 20.10
N ILE A 232 -13.83 -27.21 19.76
CA ILE A 232 -15.19 -27.69 20.03
C ILE A 232 -15.19 -28.08 21.51
N ARG A 233 -16.14 -27.54 22.28
CA ARG A 233 -16.21 -27.73 23.72
C ARG A 233 -17.40 -28.59 24.10
N GLN A 234 -17.24 -29.36 25.17
CA GLN A 234 -18.28 -30.25 25.67
C GLN A 234 -19.59 -29.48 25.91
N GLY A 235 -20.68 -29.99 25.33
CA GLY A 235 -22.01 -29.38 25.43
C GLY A 235 -22.19 -28.08 24.63
N GLY A 236 -21.19 -27.65 23.84
CA GLY A 236 -21.20 -26.33 23.19
C GLY A 236 -20.98 -25.17 24.16
N GLU A 237 -20.61 -25.46 25.42
CA GLU A 237 -20.45 -24.47 26.48
C GLU A 237 -19.14 -23.69 26.33
N ALA A 238 -19.20 -22.37 26.54
CA ALA A 238 -18.03 -21.50 26.38
C ALA A 238 -16.85 -21.91 27.29
N ASN A 239 -17.13 -22.41 28.49
CA ASN A 239 -16.12 -22.86 29.45
C ASN A 239 -16.02 -24.40 29.52
N GLY A 240 -16.64 -25.12 28.58
CA GLY A 240 -16.55 -26.58 28.52
C GLY A 240 -15.13 -27.06 28.21
N ALA A 241 -14.82 -28.31 28.61
CA ALA A 241 -13.56 -28.93 28.24
C ALA A 241 -13.46 -29.09 26.72
N PRO A 242 -12.29 -28.84 26.10
CA PRO A 242 -12.10 -29.06 24.66
C PRO A 242 -12.19 -30.56 24.33
N VAL A 243 -13.06 -30.92 23.40
CA VAL A 243 -13.30 -32.30 22.95
C VAL A 243 -12.86 -32.55 21.50
N GLY A 244 -12.52 -31.49 20.77
CA GLY A 244 -12.05 -31.54 19.40
C GLY A 244 -11.79 -30.14 18.86
N VAL A 245 -11.60 -30.01 17.55
CA VAL A 245 -11.38 -28.75 16.86
C VAL A 245 -12.29 -28.64 15.65
N LEU A 246 -12.89 -27.48 15.46
CA LEU A 246 -13.49 -27.08 14.19
C LEU A 246 -12.47 -26.26 13.43
N GLY A 247 -12.07 -26.72 12.25
CA GLY A 247 -11.27 -25.97 11.29
C GLY A 247 -12.12 -25.54 10.10
N ILE A 248 -12.06 -24.27 9.72
CA ILE A 248 -12.76 -23.73 8.55
C ILE A 248 -11.75 -23.16 7.57
N PHE A 249 -11.90 -23.50 6.30
CA PHE A 249 -10.89 -23.25 5.26
C PHE A 249 -11.41 -22.21 4.27
N PHE A 250 -11.06 -20.95 4.51
CA PHE A 250 -11.43 -19.83 3.67
C PHE A 250 -10.67 -19.90 2.34
N ASP A 251 -11.39 -19.82 1.21
CA ASP A 251 -10.79 -19.82 -0.12
C ASP A 251 -10.08 -18.47 -0.36
N TRP A 252 -8.78 -18.44 -0.11
CA TRP A 252 -8.00 -17.20 -0.05
C TRP A 252 -7.81 -16.57 -1.44
N GLU A 253 -7.55 -17.40 -2.45
CA GLU A 253 -7.13 -16.95 -3.78
C GLU A 253 -8.09 -15.95 -4.44
N PRO A 254 -9.40 -16.26 -4.62
CA PRO A 254 -10.31 -15.35 -5.31
C PRO A 254 -10.50 -14.03 -4.56
N GLN A 255 -10.51 -14.06 -3.22
CA GLN A 255 -10.77 -12.88 -2.42
C GLN A 255 -9.55 -11.97 -2.37
N ALA A 256 -8.36 -12.55 -2.21
CA ALA A 256 -7.13 -11.79 -2.24
C ALA A 256 -6.85 -11.22 -3.63
N ALA A 257 -7.12 -11.98 -4.70
CA ALA A 257 -7.03 -11.51 -6.09
C ALA A 257 -7.95 -10.31 -6.35
N ALA A 258 -9.22 -10.39 -5.91
CA ALA A 258 -10.18 -9.30 -6.05
C ALA A 258 -9.70 -8.01 -5.37
N VAL A 259 -9.04 -8.10 -4.21
CA VAL A 259 -8.48 -6.94 -3.51
C VAL A 259 -7.29 -6.33 -4.26
N VAL A 260 -6.26 -7.12 -4.58
CA VAL A 260 -5.05 -6.58 -5.22
C VAL A 260 -5.29 -6.11 -6.65
N GLN A 261 -6.26 -6.69 -7.35
CA GLN A 261 -6.68 -6.24 -8.68
C GLN A 261 -7.72 -5.11 -8.61
N GLY A 262 -8.47 -5.00 -7.52
CA GLY A 262 -9.51 -3.98 -7.30
C GLY A 262 -8.97 -2.59 -6.92
N VAL A 263 -7.65 -2.43 -6.72
CA VAL A 263 -7.03 -1.14 -6.38
C VAL A 263 -7.34 -0.11 -7.47
N ARG A 264 -7.75 1.10 -7.06
CA ARG A 264 -8.13 2.20 -7.96
C ARG A 264 -6.91 2.91 -8.53
N LEU A 265 -6.21 2.22 -9.42
CA LEU A 265 -5.14 2.77 -10.25
C LEU A 265 -5.66 3.06 -11.66
N GLU A 266 -5.19 4.16 -12.25
CA GLU A 266 -5.34 4.42 -13.69
C GLU A 266 -4.63 3.32 -14.50
N GLU A 267 -5.01 3.15 -15.77
CA GLU A 267 -4.51 2.03 -16.60
C GLU A 267 -2.99 2.06 -16.78
N ASN A 268 -2.43 3.23 -17.11
CA ASN A 268 -0.99 3.46 -17.17
C ASN A 268 -0.27 3.23 -15.83
N GLU A 269 -0.93 3.54 -14.70
CA GLU A 269 -0.37 3.30 -13.38
C GLU A 269 -0.39 1.82 -13.04
N ARG A 270 -1.45 1.12 -13.43
CA ARG A 270 -1.60 -0.32 -13.19
C ARG A 270 -0.53 -1.12 -13.90
N GLU A 271 -0.19 -0.79 -15.14
CA GLU A 271 0.86 -1.47 -15.92
C GLU A 271 2.24 -1.41 -15.26
N ARG A 272 2.52 -0.33 -14.52
CA ARG A 272 3.79 -0.09 -13.83
C ARG A 272 3.71 -0.30 -12.32
N SER A 273 2.62 -0.84 -11.81
CA SER A 273 2.41 -1.06 -10.38
C SER A 273 2.17 -2.52 -10.06
N ARG A 274 2.73 -2.96 -8.94
CA ARG A 274 2.48 -4.26 -8.35
C ARG A 274 1.84 -4.06 -6.98
N CYS A 275 0.59 -4.49 -6.86
CA CYS A 275 -0.16 -4.48 -5.61
C CYS A 275 0.03 -5.82 -4.90
N LEU A 276 0.32 -5.78 -3.60
CA LEU A 276 0.74 -6.92 -2.81
C LEU A 276 0.00 -6.93 -1.48
N LEU A 277 -0.32 -8.15 -1.03
CA LEU A 277 -0.60 -8.43 0.37
C LEU A 277 0.55 -9.27 0.90
N LEU A 278 1.11 -8.87 2.04
CA LEU A 278 2.21 -9.55 2.70
C LEU A 278 1.80 -10.05 4.09
N ASP A 279 2.28 -11.22 4.49
CA ASP A 279 2.13 -11.68 5.87
C ASP A 279 3.08 -10.95 6.84
N ALA A 280 3.02 -11.27 8.14
CA ALA A 280 3.84 -10.65 9.17
C ALA A 280 5.37 -10.87 9.00
N ARG A 281 5.76 -11.82 8.15
CA ARG A 281 7.16 -12.08 7.77
C ARG A 281 7.52 -11.47 6.41
N HIS A 282 6.64 -10.60 5.89
CA HIS A 282 6.73 -9.96 4.59
C HIS A 282 6.75 -10.94 3.40
N ARG A 283 6.24 -12.16 3.59
CA ARG A 283 6.04 -13.11 2.49
C ARG A 283 4.79 -12.73 1.71
N VAL A 284 4.87 -12.77 0.39
CA VAL A 284 3.74 -12.45 -0.49
C VAL A 284 2.64 -13.48 -0.31
N ILE A 285 1.47 -13.04 0.14
CA ILE A 285 0.25 -13.86 0.24
C ILE A 285 -0.74 -13.53 -0.87
N ALA A 286 -0.60 -12.38 -1.55
CA ALA A 286 -1.32 -12.10 -2.79
C ALA A 286 -0.54 -11.09 -3.66
N SER A 287 -0.72 -11.16 -4.98
CA SER A 287 -0.09 -10.24 -5.91
C SER A 287 -0.97 -9.96 -7.13
N SER A 288 -1.02 -8.70 -7.58
CA SER A 288 -1.80 -8.29 -8.76
C SER A 288 -1.32 -8.93 -10.06
N ASP A 289 -0.05 -9.32 -10.16
CA ASP A 289 0.53 -9.99 -11.33
C ASP A 289 0.59 -11.53 -11.18
N GLY A 290 0.09 -12.06 -10.05
CA GLY A 290 0.09 -13.49 -9.74
C GLY A 290 1.47 -14.08 -9.40
N ARG A 291 2.54 -13.27 -9.35
CA ARG A 291 3.91 -13.76 -9.13
C ARG A 291 4.27 -13.80 -7.65
N GLY A 292 5.16 -14.71 -7.27
CA GLY A 292 5.78 -14.75 -5.95
C GLY A 292 4.84 -15.20 -4.81
N ILE A 293 3.59 -15.55 -5.10
CA ILE A 293 2.62 -15.98 -4.08
C ILE A 293 3.19 -17.18 -3.29
N LEU A 294 3.27 -17.02 -1.97
CA LEU A 294 3.84 -17.93 -0.96
C LEU A 294 5.34 -18.25 -1.09
N SER A 295 6.06 -17.67 -2.06
CA SER A 295 7.46 -18.00 -2.37
C SER A 295 8.39 -16.79 -2.28
N GLU A 296 7.89 -15.59 -2.57
CA GLU A 296 8.64 -14.35 -2.50
C GLU A 296 8.51 -13.72 -1.12
N THR A 297 9.63 -13.19 -0.61
CA THR A 297 9.67 -12.32 0.57
C THR A 297 10.15 -10.94 0.15
N VAL A 298 9.36 -9.92 0.47
CA VAL A 298 9.69 -8.53 0.15
C VAL A 298 10.46 -7.92 1.32
N PRO A 299 11.67 -7.36 1.13
CA PRO A 299 12.41 -6.67 2.18
C PRO A 299 11.79 -5.28 2.43
N LEU A 300 10.61 -5.26 3.06
CA LEU A 300 9.87 -4.04 3.34
C LEU A 300 10.65 -3.16 4.32
N ARG A 301 10.95 -1.92 3.91
CA ARG A 301 11.63 -0.94 4.75
C ARG A 301 10.58 -0.12 5.47
N ARG A 302 10.46 -0.35 6.77
CA ARG A 302 9.56 0.42 7.63
C ARG A 302 10.35 1.32 8.57
N GLY A 303 9.80 2.49 8.84
CA GLY A 303 10.16 3.26 10.02
C GLY A 303 9.51 2.67 11.27
N GLY A 304 9.29 3.51 12.29
CA GLY A 304 8.43 3.17 13.42
C GLY A 304 6.93 3.19 13.08
N ASP A 305 6.58 3.72 11.91
CA ASP A 305 5.20 4.00 11.52
C ASP A 305 4.46 2.78 10.98
N ALA A 306 3.15 2.74 11.22
CA ALA A 306 2.25 1.70 10.70
C ALA A 306 1.99 1.85 9.19
N MET A 307 2.24 3.03 8.62
CA MET A 307 1.93 3.37 7.24
C MET A 307 2.96 4.38 6.73
N GLY A 308 3.32 4.29 5.45
CA GLY A 308 4.22 5.25 4.86
C GLY A 308 4.61 4.90 3.44
N PHE A 309 5.62 5.60 2.94
CA PHE A 309 6.20 5.33 1.63
C PHE A 309 7.69 5.60 1.62
N TYR A 310 8.40 5.00 0.66
CA TYR A 310 9.83 5.26 0.42
C TYR A 310 10.18 4.96 -1.04
N ALA A 311 11.33 5.48 -1.49
CA ALA A 311 11.94 5.03 -2.74
C ALA A 311 12.94 3.91 -2.45
N ASP A 312 12.83 2.79 -3.16
CA ASP A 312 13.79 1.69 -3.06
C ASP A 312 15.12 2.03 -3.78
N PRO A 313 16.19 1.22 -3.63
CA PRO A 313 17.48 1.47 -4.30
C PRO A 313 17.41 1.49 -5.83
N GLN A 314 16.39 0.85 -6.41
CA GLN A 314 16.14 0.81 -7.84
C GLN A 314 15.32 2.03 -8.31
N GLY A 315 14.94 2.92 -7.40
CA GLY A 315 14.17 4.12 -7.67
C GLY A 315 12.66 3.89 -7.78
N LYS A 316 12.17 2.69 -7.44
CA LYS A 316 10.73 2.40 -7.39
C LYS A 316 10.11 3.04 -6.16
N LEU A 317 8.90 3.56 -6.30
CA LEU A 317 8.14 4.12 -5.20
C LEU A 317 7.34 3.01 -4.52
N VAL A 318 7.53 2.84 -3.22
CA VAL A 318 6.85 1.83 -2.42
C VAL A 318 5.95 2.51 -1.41
N GLY A 319 4.64 2.29 -1.50
CA GLY A 319 3.68 2.61 -0.45
C GLY A 319 3.36 1.37 0.37
N TYR A 320 3.17 1.52 1.68
CA TYR A 320 2.82 0.41 2.56
C TYR A 320 1.89 0.84 3.70
N ALA A 321 1.11 -0.12 4.19
CA ALA A 321 0.27 0.02 5.36
C ALA A 321 0.16 -1.32 6.11
N LEU A 322 0.37 -1.29 7.42
CA LEU A 322 0.10 -2.38 8.35
C LEU A 322 -1.41 -2.46 8.59
N THR A 323 -1.92 -3.69 8.75
CA THR A 323 -3.28 -3.97 9.22
C THR A 323 -3.65 -3.11 10.45
N PRO A 324 -4.71 -2.27 10.35
CA PRO A 324 -5.21 -1.54 11.51
C PRO A 324 -6.07 -2.42 12.44
N GLY A 325 -6.48 -3.61 11.97
CA GLY A 325 -7.52 -4.41 12.60
C GLY A 325 -8.92 -3.88 12.29
N TYR A 326 -9.93 -4.61 12.76
CA TYR A 326 -11.34 -4.27 12.58
C TYR A 326 -12.16 -4.78 13.77
N GLU A 327 -12.87 -3.88 14.45
CA GLU A 327 -13.65 -4.19 15.66
C GLU A 327 -12.80 -4.92 16.73
N THR A 328 -13.15 -6.17 17.07
CA THR A 328 -12.41 -7.00 18.03
C THR A 328 -11.27 -7.81 17.39
N TYR A 329 -11.16 -7.79 16.06
CA TYR A 329 -10.08 -8.46 15.33
C TYR A 329 -8.87 -7.54 15.20
N LYS A 330 -7.80 -7.86 15.91
CA LYS A 330 -6.59 -7.03 15.98
C LYS A 330 -5.74 -6.99 14.70
N GLY A 331 -6.11 -7.76 13.67
CA GLY A 331 -5.26 -7.98 12.50
C GLY A 331 -4.18 -9.04 12.75
N LEU A 332 -3.58 -9.54 11.66
CA LEU A 332 -2.56 -10.61 11.70
C LEU A 332 -1.13 -10.09 11.53
N GLY A 333 -0.91 -8.78 11.69
CA GLY A 333 0.36 -8.13 11.39
C GLY A 333 0.69 -8.09 9.90
N TRP A 334 -0.32 -8.20 9.04
CA TRP A 334 -0.17 -8.22 7.58
C TRP A 334 -0.06 -6.80 7.00
N TYR A 335 0.43 -6.72 5.77
CA TYR A 335 0.65 -5.45 5.08
C TYR A 335 -0.03 -5.42 3.72
N GLY A 336 -0.65 -4.28 3.41
CA GLY A 336 -0.88 -3.86 2.03
C GLY A 336 0.36 -3.13 1.53
N VAL A 337 0.81 -3.44 0.31
CA VAL A 337 1.99 -2.80 -0.30
C VAL A 337 1.72 -2.55 -1.78
N ILE A 338 2.09 -1.36 -2.27
CA ILE A 338 2.11 -1.05 -3.70
C ILE A 338 3.53 -0.65 -4.07
N VAL A 339 4.12 -1.36 -5.02
CA VAL A 339 5.41 -1.04 -5.62
C VAL A 339 5.14 -0.47 -7.01
N GLN A 340 5.59 0.75 -7.28
CA GLN A 340 5.36 1.44 -8.55
C GLN A 340 6.70 1.83 -9.20
N ASP A 341 6.88 1.42 -10.44
CA ASP A 341 7.99 1.87 -11.28
C ASP A 341 7.79 3.33 -11.71
N ARG A 342 8.90 4.07 -11.86
CA ARG A 342 8.87 5.51 -12.17
C ARG A 342 8.32 5.84 -13.55
#